data_AF-A0A4V3JSK9-F1
#
_entry.id   AF-A0A4V3JSK9-F1
#
_cell.length_a   1.000
_cell.length_b   1.000
_cell.length_c   1.000
_cell.angle_alpha   90.00
_cell.angle_beta   90.00
_cell.angle_gamma   90.00
#
_symmetry.space_group_name_H-M   'P 1'
#
loop_
_entity.id
_entity.type
_entity.pdbx_description
1 polymer ?
#
loop_
_entity_poly.entity_id
_entity_poly.type
_entity_poly.pdbx_seq_one_letter_code
_entity_poly.pdbx_strand_id
1 'polypeptide(L)'
;MFIPGGGPREDKNFERFSKELSLTPEQLEKAKVSRDKRMAASRTIGEKLPSLHESLRKLLESPKVDLVAVKAKLKEISDIQLELRFLHIQGRLEFESYLTPEQKQKLAQLHKERLQRIKDRKDHPHGPPPPGERDCR
;
A
#
# COMPACT_ATOMS: atom_id res chain seq x y z
N MET A 1 -2.72 5.81 3.36
CA MET A 1 -2.92 4.41 3.80
C MET A 1 -1.84 3.57 3.15
N PHE A 2 -0.92 3.03 3.93
CA PHE A 2 0.13 2.11 3.47
C PHE A 2 -0.51 0.72 3.37
N ILE A 3 -0.49 0.12 2.18
CA ILE A 3 -0.92 -1.27 1.99
C ILE A 3 0.39 -2.05 1.84
N PRO A 4 0.77 -2.88 2.82
CA PRO A 4 1.98 -3.69 2.71
C PRO A 4 1.81 -4.75 1.62
N GLY A 5 2.86 -4.94 0.82
CA GLY A 5 3.08 -6.11 -0.04
C GLY A 5 2.18 -6.16 -1.27
N GLY A 6 2.79 -6.09 -2.46
CA GLY A 6 2.04 -6.21 -3.70
C GLY A 6 1.39 -7.57 -3.87
N GLY A 7 0.06 -7.52 -3.77
CA GLY A 7 -0.84 -8.53 -4.26
C GLY A 7 -1.48 -8.10 -5.59
N PRO A 8 -2.47 -8.87 -6.08
CA PRO A 8 -3.18 -8.62 -7.34
C PRO A 8 -3.80 -7.22 -7.46
N ARG A 9 -3.97 -6.52 -6.32
CA ARG A 9 -4.43 -5.13 -6.26
C ARG A 9 -3.38 -4.13 -6.74
N GLU A 10 -2.10 -4.36 -6.51
CA GLU A 10 -1.04 -3.47 -7.02
C GLU A 10 -0.86 -3.61 -8.52
N ASP A 11 -0.98 -4.82 -9.06
CA ASP A 11 -0.93 -5.09 -10.51
C ASP A 11 -2.02 -4.33 -11.26
N LYS A 12 -3.28 -4.48 -10.81
CA LYS A 12 -4.44 -3.79 -11.39
C LYS A 12 -4.31 -2.28 -11.29
N ASN A 13 -3.73 -1.76 -10.20
CA ASN A 13 -3.49 -0.34 -10.05
C ASN A 13 -2.43 0.15 -11.05
N PHE A 14 -1.34 -0.60 -11.24
CA PHE A 14 -0.27 -0.25 -12.17
C PHE A 14 -0.76 -0.20 -13.62
N GLU A 15 -1.53 -1.19 -14.06
CA GLU A 15 -2.12 -1.22 -15.40
C GLU A 15 -3.06 -0.03 -15.64
N ARG A 16 -3.90 0.28 -14.64
CA ARG A 16 -4.80 1.43 -14.70
C ARG A 16 -4.03 2.74 -14.83
N PHE A 17 -3.03 2.97 -13.98
CA PHE A 17 -2.20 4.18 -14.04
C PHE A 17 -1.44 4.29 -15.36
N SER A 18 -0.95 3.17 -15.89
CA SER A 18 -0.23 3.16 -17.17
C SER A 18 -1.12 3.62 -18.32
N LYS A 19 -2.38 3.18 -18.34
CA LYS A 19 -3.39 3.61 -19.32
C LYS A 19 -3.79 5.07 -19.11
N GLU A 20 -4.08 5.47 -17.87
CA GLU A 20 -4.48 6.84 -17.54
C GLU A 20 -3.37 7.85 -17.86
N LEU A 21 -2.09 7.49 -17.69
CA LEU A 21 -0.95 8.37 -18.02
C LEU A 21 -0.48 8.27 -19.48
N SER A 22 -1.08 7.36 -20.27
CA SER A 22 -0.69 7.11 -21.66
C SER A 22 0.82 6.90 -21.79
N LEU A 23 1.37 5.98 -20.98
CA LEU A 23 2.81 5.70 -20.98
C LEU A 23 3.25 5.15 -22.34
N THR A 24 4.43 5.59 -22.80
CA THR A 24 5.08 4.99 -23.97
C THR A 24 5.51 3.56 -23.67
N PRO A 25 5.75 2.71 -24.69
CA PRO A 25 6.26 1.35 -24.49
C PRO A 25 7.56 1.34 -23.66
N GLU A 26 8.46 2.29 -23.90
CA GLU A 26 9.71 2.41 -23.15
C GLU A 26 9.49 2.80 -21.67
N GLN A 27 8.59 3.75 -21.40
CA GLN A 27 8.22 4.14 -20.03
C GLN A 27 7.56 2.99 -19.29
N LEU A 28 6.69 2.24 -19.97
CA LEU A 28 6.00 1.09 -19.42
C LEU A 28 6.99 -0.01 -19.01
N GLU A 29 7.98 -0.30 -19.87
CA GLU A 29 8.98 -1.33 -19.59
C GLU A 29 9.87 -0.95 -18.40
N LYS A 30 10.39 0.29 -18.37
CA LYS A 30 11.16 0.81 -17.22
C LYS A 30 10.35 0.72 -15.93
N ALA A 31 9.08 1.11 -15.98
CA ALA A 31 8.20 1.10 -14.82
C ALA A 31 7.91 -0.33 -14.33
N LYS A 32 7.73 -1.31 -15.23
CA LYS A 32 7.56 -2.73 -14.88
C LYS A 32 8.80 -3.31 -14.21
N VAL A 33 9.97 -3.12 -14.80
CA VAL A 33 11.24 -3.63 -14.26
C VAL A 33 11.48 -3.07 -12.85
N SER A 34 11.36 -1.76 -12.66
CA SER A 34 11.54 -1.14 -11.34
C SER A 34 10.46 -1.57 -10.34
N ARG A 35 9.22 -1.82 -10.80
CA ARG A 35 8.17 -2.39 -9.96
C ARG A 35 8.52 -3.79 -9.49
N ASP A 36 8.91 -4.69 -10.38
CA ASP A 36 9.16 -6.09 -10.04
C ASP A 36 10.38 -6.25 -9.13
N LYS A 37 11.43 -5.45 -9.37
CA LYS A 37 12.57 -5.36 -8.45
C LYS A 37 12.14 -4.93 -7.05
N ARG A 38 11.30 -3.89 -6.97
CA ARG A 38 10.82 -3.36 -5.69
C ARG A 38 9.85 -4.33 -5.00
N MET A 39 9.07 -5.07 -5.75
CA MET A 39 8.22 -6.15 -5.27
C MET A 39 9.03 -7.27 -4.60
N ALA A 40 10.10 -7.72 -5.25
CA ALA A 40 11.01 -8.69 -4.67
C ALA A 40 11.64 -8.16 -3.37
N ALA A 41 12.18 -6.94 -3.39
CA ALA A 41 12.76 -6.31 -2.21
C ALA A 41 11.74 -6.16 -1.06
N SER A 42 10.50 -5.76 -1.35
CA SER A 42 9.44 -5.63 -0.36
C SER A 42 9.08 -6.98 0.28
N ARG A 43 9.11 -8.08 -0.49
CA ARG A 43 8.86 -9.43 0.06
C ARG A 43 9.97 -9.81 1.02
N THR A 44 11.24 -9.60 0.65
CA THR A 44 12.40 -9.90 1.50
C THR A 44 12.40 -9.08 2.79
N ILE A 45 12.18 -7.76 2.70
CA ILE A 45 12.13 -6.89 3.89
C ILE A 45 10.97 -7.30 4.81
N GLY A 46 9.79 -7.56 4.23
CA GLY A 46 8.58 -7.90 4.98
C GLY A 46 8.48 -9.34 5.48
N GLU A 47 9.39 -10.23 5.07
CA GLU A 47 9.32 -11.69 5.32
C GLU A 47 9.20 -12.02 6.82
N LYS A 48 9.86 -11.23 7.68
CA LYS A 48 9.87 -11.44 9.14
C LYS A 48 8.67 -10.83 9.87
N LEU A 49 7.86 -9.99 9.22
CA LEU A 49 6.73 -9.33 9.90
C LEU A 49 5.72 -10.32 10.50
N PRO A 50 5.30 -11.40 9.82
CA PRO A 50 4.33 -12.34 10.38
C PRO A 50 4.81 -12.98 11.69
N SER A 51 6.06 -13.44 11.74
CA SER A 51 6.62 -14.07 12.94
C SER A 51 6.85 -13.08 14.08
N LEU A 52 7.20 -11.83 13.76
CA LEU A 52 7.30 -10.76 14.76
C LEU A 52 5.93 -10.39 15.35
N HIS A 53 4.90 -10.32 14.52
CA HIS A 53 3.53 -10.09 14.99
C HIS A 53 3.01 -11.25 15.85
N GLU A 54 3.30 -12.49 15.48
CA GLU A 54 2.98 -13.66 16.30
C GLU A 54 3.73 -13.64 17.64
N SER A 55 5.02 -13.29 17.62
CA SER A 55 5.83 -13.16 18.83
C SER A 55 5.30 -12.08 19.76
N LEU A 56 4.92 -10.91 19.21
CA LEU A 56 4.28 -9.85 19.97
C LEU A 56 2.95 -10.33 20.58
N ARG A 57 2.13 -11.06 19.81
CA ARG A 57 0.87 -11.61 20.32
C ARG A 57 1.10 -12.53 21.53
N LYS A 58 2.07 -13.46 21.43
CA LYS A 58 2.43 -14.37 22.53
C LYS A 58 2.89 -13.63 23.79
N LEU A 59 3.67 -12.55 23.64
CA LEU A 59 4.09 -11.71 24.77
C LEU A 59 2.90 -11.07 25.49
N LEU A 60 1.86 -10.70 24.76
CA LEU A 60 0.65 -10.07 25.30
C LEU A 60 -0.33 -11.09 25.91
N GLU A 61 -0.29 -12.34 25.48
CA GLU A 61 -1.11 -13.44 26.05
C GLU A 61 -0.50 -14.03 27.34
N SER A 62 0.70 -13.60 27.75
CA SER A 62 1.36 -14.04 28.98
C SER A 62 0.59 -13.59 30.25
N PRO A 63 0.48 -14.44 31.30
CA PRO A 63 -0.13 -14.06 32.58
C PRO A 63 0.52 -12.82 33.25
N LYS A 64 1.80 -12.57 32.94
CA LYS A 64 2.51 -11.35 33.29
C LYS A 64 3.18 -10.81 32.03
N VAL A 65 2.74 -9.64 31.58
CA VAL A 65 3.27 -9.00 30.38
C VAL A 65 4.59 -8.31 30.70
N ASP A 66 5.64 -8.69 29.99
CA ASP A 66 6.93 -8.00 30.03
C ASP A 66 6.91 -6.80 29.06
N LEU A 67 6.73 -5.60 29.61
CA LEU A 67 6.68 -4.36 28.83
C LEU A 67 8.01 -4.02 28.14
N VAL A 68 9.15 -4.49 28.66
CA VAL A 68 10.46 -4.28 28.03
C VAL A 68 10.55 -5.11 26.75
N ALA A 69 10.16 -6.39 26.83
CA ALA A 69 10.09 -7.27 25.67
C ALA A 69 9.08 -6.79 24.62
N VAL A 70 7.91 -6.32 25.05
CA VAL A 70 6.89 -5.73 24.15
C VAL A 70 7.45 -4.51 23.41
N LYS A 71 8.09 -3.57 24.11
CA LYS A 71 8.68 -2.39 23.49
C LYS A 71 9.78 -2.75 22.49
N ALA A 72 10.62 -3.72 22.81
CA ALA A 72 11.65 -4.21 21.89
C ALA A 72 11.04 -4.80 20.61
N LYS A 73 10.00 -5.64 20.73
CA LYS A 73 9.33 -6.22 19.56
C LYS A 73 8.58 -5.19 18.72
N LEU A 74 7.95 -4.20 19.34
CA LEU A 74 7.34 -3.09 18.61
C LEU A 74 8.38 -2.28 17.83
N LYS A 75 9.59 -2.09 18.38
CA LYS A 75 10.69 -1.43 17.67
C LYS A 75 11.11 -2.23 16.44
N GLU A 76 11.33 -3.54 16.58
CA GLU A 76 11.69 -4.41 15.44
C GLU A 76 10.64 -4.35 14.31
N ILE A 77 9.35 -4.41 14.67
CA ILE A 77 8.25 -4.27 13.70
C ILE A 77 8.28 -2.88 13.04
N SER A 78 8.49 -1.83 13.84
CA SER A 78 8.50 -0.45 13.34
C SER A 78 9.65 -0.19 12.38
N ASP A 79 10.84 -0.73 12.66
CA ASP A 79 12.02 -0.61 11.82
C ASP A 79 11.76 -1.22 10.42
N ILE A 80 11.17 -2.42 10.36
CA ILE A 80 10.81 -3.07 9.09
C ILE A 80 9.73 -2.26 8.35
N GLN A 81 8.70 -1.77 9.07
CA GLN A 81 7.66 -0.93 8.47
C GLN A 81 8.23 0.38 7.90
N LEU A 82 9.24 0.96 8.55
CA LEU A 82 9.95 2.13 8.08
C LEU A 82 10.68 1.82 6.77
N GLU A 83 11.44 0.73 6.72
CA GLU A 83 12.16 0.30 5.50
C GLU A 83 11.20 0.08 4.32
N LEU A 84 10.08 -0.61 4.54
CA LEU A 84 9.08 -0.80 3.49
C LEU A 84 8.47 0.52 3.00
N ARG A 85 8.21 1.46 3.91
CA ARG A 85 7.71 2.81 3.54
C ARG A 85 8.74 3.59 2.75
N PHE A 86 10.00 3.52 3.15
CA PHE A 86 11.10 4.16 2.44
C PHE A 86 11.28 3.60 1.03
N LEU A 87 11.27 2.26 0.89
CA LEU A 87 11.30 1.57 -0.40
C LEU A 87 10.14 2.01 -1.31
N HIS A 88 8.93 2.15 -0.77
CA HIS A 88 7.78 2.64 -1.53
C HIS A 88 7.96 4.09 -2.00
N ILE A 89 8.50 4.98 -1.14
CA ILE A 89 8.80 6.37 -1.52
C ILE A 89 9.84 6.41 -2.64
N GLN A 90 10.93 5.64 -2.53
CA GLN A 90 11.95 5.55 -3.56
C GLN A 90 11.34 5.08 -4.89
N GLY A 91 10.53 4.02 -4.87
CA GLY A 91 9.86 3.53 -6.07
C GLY A 91 8.92 4.54 -6.72
N ARG A 92 8.25 5.36 -5.92
CA ARG A 92 7.41 6.45 -6.43
C ARG A 92 8.25 7.52 -7.13
N LEU A 93 9.34 7.98 -6.51
CA LEU A 93 10.22 8.98 -7.09
C LEU A 93 10.90 8.48 -8.37
N GLU A 94 11.33 7.21 -8.37
CA GLU A 94 11.88 6.55 -9.55
C GLU A 94 10.85 6.48 -10.69
N PHE A 95 9.61 6.06 -10.42
CA PHE A 95 8.54 6.05 -11.43
C PHE A 95 8.26 7.45 -11.98
N GLU A 96 8.13 8.45 -11.11
CA GLU A 96 7.90 9.84 -11.52
C GLU A 96 9.06 10.36 -12.39
N SER A 97 10.30 9.88 -12.21
CA SER A 97 11.45 10.28 -13.04
C SER A 97 11.33 9.88 -14.52
N TYR A 98 10.51 8.86 -14.83
CA TYR A 98 10.28 8.39 -16.21
C TYR A 98 9.22 9.21 -16.96
N LEU A 99 8.45 10.03 -16.23
CA LEU A 99 7.29 10.74 -16.76
C LEU A 99 7.67 12.11 -17.32
N THR A 100 6.97 12.51 -18.38
CA THR A 100 7.01 13.88 -18.89
C THR A 100 6.37 14.86 -17.89
N PRO A 101 6.64 16.18 -17.99
CA PRO A 101 5.98 17.17 -17.15
C PRO A 101 4.44 17.10 -17.19
N GLU A 102 3.87 16.88 -18.37
CA GLU A 102 2.42 16.73 -18.59
C GLU A 102 1.87 15.48 -17.88
N GLN A 103 2.57 14.34 -18.00
CA GLN A 103 2.20 13.11 -17.30
C GLN A 103 2.30 13.27 -15.78
N LYS A 104 3.29 14.01 -15.26
CA LYS A 104 3.38 14.33 -13.81
C LYS A 104 2.22 15.17 -13.33
N GLN A 105 1.79 16.17 -14.11
CA GLN A 105 0.60 16.96 -13.79
C GLN A 105 -0.66 16.09 -13.74
N LYS A 106 -0.83 15.21 -14.73
CA LYS A 106 -1.94 14.25 -14.76
C LYS A 106 -1.91 13.30 -13.57
N LEU A 107 -0.74 12.79 -13.20
CA LEU A 107 -0.57 11.94 -12.01
C LEU A 107 -0.97 12.69 -10.72
N ALA A 108 -0.58 13.95 -10.57
CA ALA A 108 -0.97 14.77 -9.43
C ALA A 108 -2.50 14.97 -9.36
N GLN A 109 -3.16 15.15 -10.51
CA GLN A 109 -4.62 15.25 -10.58
C GLN A 109 -5.30 13.94 -10.16
N LEU A 110 -4.84 12.79 -10.68
CA LEU A 110 -5.35 11.47 -10.29
C LEU A 110 -5.20 11.21 -8.79
N HIS A 111 -4.10 11.67 -8.18
CA HIS A 111 -3.91 11.61 -6.73
C HIS A 111 -4.92 12.47 -5.97
N LYS A 112 -5.16 13.72 -6.40
CA LYS A 112 -6.16 14.60 -5.77
C LYS A 112 -7.56 13.99 -5.82
N GLU A 113 -7.97 13.49 -6.99
CA GLU A 113 -9.27 12.83 -7.16
C GLU A 113 -9.40 11.59 -6.28
N ARG A 114 -8.34 10.79 -6.15
CA ARG A 114 -8.34 9.63 -5.27
C ARG A 114 -8.51 10.05 -3.80
N LEU A 115 -7.83 11.10 -3.36
CA LEU A 115 -7.98 11.63 -2.01
C LEU A 115 -9.40 12.15 -1.76
N GLN A 116 -9.98 12.86 -2.74
CA GLN A 116 -11.35 13.35 -2.67
C GLN A 116 -12.34 12.18 -2.54
N ARG A 117 -12.24 11.15 -3.38
CA ARG A 117 -13.10 9.95 -3.26
C ARG A 117 -12.99 9.25 -1.90
N ILE A 118 -11.79 9.22 -1.32
CA ILE A 118 -11.58 8.64 0.02
C ILE A 118 -12.26 9.52 1.09
N LYS A 119 -12.17 10.84 0.96
CA LYS A 119 -12.84 11.80 1.85
C LYS A 119 -14.36 11.66 1.75
N ASP A 120 -14.91 11.68 0.54
CA ASP A 120 -16.35 11.55 0.30
C ASP A 120 -16.91 10.24 0.87
N ARG A 121 -16.17 9.12 0.73
CA ARG A 121 -16.57 7.84 1.32
C ARG A 121 -16.51 7.84 2.85
N LYS A 122 -15.65 8.65 3.47
CA LYS A 122 -15.58 8.80 4.92
C LYS A 122 -16.75 9.63 5.44
N ASP A 123 -17.13 10.68 4.70
CA ASP A 123 -18.21 11.59 5.05
C ASP A 123 -19.58 11.00 4.74
N HIS A 124 -19.66 10.11 3.74
CA HIS A 124 -20.83 9.32 3.37
C HIS A 124 -20.51 7.81 3.37
N PRO A 125 -20.31 7.21 4.56
CA PRO A 125 -20.25 5.75 4.66
C PRO A 125 -21.60 5.24 4.13
N HIS A 126 -21.56 4.29 3.20
CA HIS A 126 -22.75 3.65 2.61
C HIS A 126 -23.92 3.65 3.59
N GLY A 127 -24.97 4.44 3.28
CA GLY A 127 -26.17 4.50 4.10
C GLY A 127 -26.79 3.10 4.25
N PRO A 128 -27.69 2.90 5.23
CA PRO A 128 -28.36 1.62 5.39
C PRO A 128 -28.97 1.19 4.04
N PRO A 129 -28.92 -0.11 3.71
CA PRO A 129 -29.52 -0.60 2.47
C PRO A 129 -30.97 -0.11 2.38
N PRO A 130 -31.46 0.24 1.17
CA PRO A 130 -32.82 0.74 1.01
C PRO A 130 -33.83 -0.25 1.65
N PRO A 131 -34.81 0.23 2.43
CA PRO A 131 -35.84 -0.65 2.98
C PRO A 131 -36.74 -1.08 1.83
N GLY A 132 -36.54 -2.30 1.30
CA GLY A 132 -37.35 -2.77 0.18
C GLY A 132 -37.10 -4.18 -0.33
N GLU A 133 -35.94 -4.81 -0.06
CA GLU A 133 -35.68 -6.18 -0.52
C GLU A 133 -35.28 -7.09 0.65
N ARG A 134 -36.24 -7.29 1.56
CA ARG A 134 -36.27 -8.45 2.47
C ARG A 134 -37.47 -9.33 2.16
N ASP A 135 -37.67 -9.63 0.89
CA ASP A 135 -38.54 -10.73 0.48
C ASP A 135 -37.66 -11.86 -0.04
N CYS A 136 -37.28 -12.77 0.86
CA CYS A 136 -36.84 -14.11 0.50
C CYS A 136 -37.72 -15.08 1.28
N ARG A 137 -38.62 -15.69 0.52
CA ARG A 137 -39.53 -16.77 0.85
C ARG A 137 -38.78 -18.09 1.08
#